data_AF-A0A1Y1WKZ7-F1
#
_entry.id   AF-A0A1Y1WKZ7-F1
#
_cell.length_a   1.000
_cell.length_b   1.000
_cell.length_c   1.000
_cell.angle_alpha   90.00
_cell.angle_beta   90.00
_cell.angle_gamma   90.00
#
_symmetry.space_group_name_H-M   'P 1'
#
loop_
_entity.id
_entity.type
_entity.pdbx_description
1 polymer ?
#
loop_
_entity_poly.entity_id
_entity_poly.type
_entity_poly.pdbx_seq_one_letter_code
_entity_poly.pdbx_strand_id
1 'polypeptide(L)'
;MDDSTQPEGSLLDTQTGVTQTDSERTAVDIARYALAAHAAHKPLRRDALRSLFRDTSARHFKLAFSRADELLQLHFGLTLAPYPAHEKSLDAPAQTKPLEQDDAQLMGFAAAVLSLVLVSNMCVTMDQLVLYVRKLGPPAHIANAPASRLSTTDDAQRDACAREAINALQRRGYLDVLAPRAAPEDVELTWGPQAKVDFRPIDIARFIAATTGQECSPEFVAKIGRAFGRNIEG
;
A
#
# COMPACT_ATOMS: atom_id res chain seq x y z
N MET A 1 -35.60 -46.96 -62.24
CA MET A 1 -34.40 -47.06 -63.09
C MET A 1 -34.20 -45.67 -63.67
N ASP A 2 -33.93 -44.71 -62.78
CA ASP A 2 -32.57 -44.37 -62.30
C ASP A 2 -31.82 -43.66 -63.41
N ASP A 3 -31.63 -42.35 -63.29
CA ASP A 3 -30.31 -41.84 -62.91
C ASP A 3 -30.40 -40.34 -62.60
N SER A 4 -29.89 -39.97 -61.44
CA SER A 4 -29.82 -38.61 -60.93
C SER A 4 -28.37 -38.17 -61.02
N THR A 5 -28.09 -37.04 -61.67
CA THR A 5 -26.80 -36.35 -61.43
C THR A 5 -27.01 -34.84 -61.57
N GLN A 6 -27.28 -34.20 -60.44
CA GLN A 6 -27.01 -32.76 -60.27
C GLN A 6 -25.57 -32.61 -59.75
N PRO A 7 -24.79 -31.63 -60.24
CA PRO A 7 -23.47 -31.35 -59.71
C PRO A 7 -23.57 -30.63 -58.36
N GLU A 8 -22.65 -31.04 -57.49
CA GLU A 8 -22.49 -30.63 -56.11
C GLU A 8 -22.19 -29.14 -55.93
N GLY A 9 -22.50 -28.68 -54.72
CA GLY A 9 -22.35 -27.30 -54.29
C GLY A 9 -20.91 -26.85 -54.11
N SER A 10 -20.70 -25.55 -54.29
CA SER A 10 -19.56 -24.83 -53.74
C SER A 10 -20.10 -23.72 -52.85
N LEU A 11 -20.26 -24.06 -51.56
CA LEU A 11 -20.67 -23.16 -50.49
C LEU A 11 -19.51 -23.09 -49.50
N LEU A 12 -18.51 -22.27 -49.85
CA LEU A 12 -17.38 -21.94 -49.00
C LEU A 12 -17.30 -20.42 -48.95
N ASP A 13 -17.94 -19.82 -47.94
CA ASP A 13 -17.55 -18.52 -47.35
C ASP A 13 -18.51 -18.19 -46.19
N THR A 14 -18.29 -18.76 -45.01
CA THR A 14 -19.01 -18.30 -43.79
C THR A 14 -18.28 -18.56 -42.47
N GLN A 15 -17.02 -19.02 -42.45
CA GLN A 15 -16.35 -19.41 -41.19
C GLN A 15 -15.53 -18.30 -40.51
N THR A 16 -15.30 -17.15 -41.15
CA THR A 16 -14.47 -16.08 -40.56
C THR A 16 -15.23 -15.17 -39.58
N GLY A 17 -16.55 -14.98 -39.74
CA GLY A 17 -17.33 -14.04 -38.93
C GLY A 17 -17.60 -14.48 -37.48
N VAL A 18 -17.78 -15.78 -37.24
CA VAL A 18 -18.18 -16.31 -35.91
C VAL A 18 -17.05 -16.19 -34.88
N THR A 19 -15.80 -16.36 -35.32
CA THR A 19 -14.63 -16.31 -34.42
C THR A 19 -14.30 -14.89 -33.93
N GLN A 20 -14.62 -13.88 -34.73
CA GLN A 20 -14.39 -12.48 -34.39
C GLN A 20 -15.34 -12.01 -33.28
N THR A 21 -16.63 -12.35 -33.38
CA THR A 21 -17.63 -11.98 -32.38
C THR A 21 -17.37 -12.60 -31.01
N ASP A 22 -16.83 -13.82 -30.97
CA ASP A 22 -16.48 -14.48 -29.70
C ASP A 22 -15.25 -13.84 -29.04
N SER A 23 -14.28 -13.40 -29.84
CA SER A 23 -13.12 -12.65 -29.33
C SER A 23 -13.51 -11.28 -28.77
N GLU A 24 -14.50 -10.60 -29.36
CA GLU A 24 -15.01 -9.32 -28.87
C GLU A 24 -15.77 -9.45 -27.54
N ARG A 25 -16.63 -10.47 -27.41
CA ARG A 25 -17.31 -10.76 -26.14
C ARG A 25 -16.31 -11.04 -25.02
N THR A 26 -15.30 -11.87 -25.33
CA THR A 26 -14.21 -12.18 -24.41
C THR A 26 -13.43 -10.92 -24.02
N ALA A 27 -13.17 -10.01 -24.97
CA ALA A 27 -12.47 -8.75 -24.69
C ALA A 27 -13.26 -7.87 -23.70
N VAL A 28 -14.58 -7.76 -23.88
CA VAL A 28 -15.45 -7.01 -22.96
C VAL A 28 -15.42 -7.62 -21.56
N ASP A 29 -15.47 -8.95 -21.44
CA ASP A 29 -15.44 -9.62 -20.15
C ASP A 29 -14.07 -9.48 -19.46
N ILE A 30 -12.96 -9.53 -20.22
CA ILE A 30 -11.62 -9.20 -19.70
C ILE A 30 -11.58 -7.76 -19.19
N ALA A 31 -12.11 -6.80 -19.95
CA ALA A 31 -12.13 -5.39 -19.55
C ALA A 31 -12.96 -5.17 -18.27
N ARG A 32 -14.14 -5.79 -18.16
CA ARG A 32 -14.97 -5.75 -16.95
C ARG A 32 -14.25 -6.35 -15.74
N TYR A 33 -13.60 -7.49 -15.93
CA TYR A 33 -12.83 -8.12 -14.87
C TYR A 33 -11.65 -7.23 -14.42
N ALA A 34 -10.96 -6.60 -15.38
CA ALA A 34 -9.88 -5.66 -15.08
C ALA A 34 -10.37 -4.43 -14.29
N LEU A 35 -11.52 -3.86 -14.63
CA LEU A 35 -12.14 -2.77 -13.88
C LEU A 35 -12.51 -3.20 -12.45
N ALA A 36 -13.09 -4.40 -12.29
CA ALA A 36 -13.41 -4.93 -10.96
C ALA A 36 -12.16 -5.18 -10.13
N ALA A 37 -11.09 -5.69 -10.73
CA ALA A 37 -9.80 -5.89 -10.08
C ALA A 37 -9.15 -4.55 -9.69
N HIS A 38 -9.24 -3.54 -10.57
CA HIS A 38 -8.75 -2.19 -10.31
C HIS A 38 -9.48 -1.54 -9.13
N ALA A 39 -10.82 -1.61 -9.11
CA ALA A 39 -11.63 -1.11 -8.00
C ALA A 39 -11.32 -1.81 -6.66
N ALA A 40 -10.93 -3.08 -6.70
CA ALA A 40 -10.50 -3.84 -5.54
C ALA A 40 -9.01 -3.65 -5.17
N HIS A 41 -8.26 -2.84 -5.93
CA HIS A 41 -6.80 -2.71 -5.83
C HIS A 41 -6.05 -4.05 -5.86
N LYS A 42 -6.55 -5.02 -6.63
CA LYS A 42 -5.97 -6.36 -6.76
C LYS A 42 -5.24 -6.52 -8.09
N PRO A 43 -4.03 -7.10 -8.11
CA PRO A 43 -3.33 -7.38 -9.36
C PRO A 43 -4.05 -8.47 -10.17
N LEU A 44 -4.11 -8.29 -11.49
CA LEU A 44 -4.65 -9.29 -12.40
C LEU A 44 -3.73 -10.50 -12.50
N ARG A 45 -4.19 -11.65 -12.00
CA ARG A 45 -3.45 -12.92 -12.13
C ARG A 45 -3.78 -13.58 -13.45
N ARG A 46 -2.73 -13.95 -14.20
CA ARG A 46 -2.85 -14.70 -15.47
C ARG A 46 -3.63 -16.00 -15.30
N ASP A 47 -3.46 -16.68 -14.17
CA ASP A 47 -4.13 -17.95 -13.90
C ASP A 47 -5.64 -17.77 -13.64
N ALA A 48 -6.05 -16.64 -13.05
CA ALA A 48 -7.45 -16.30 -12.87
C ALA A 48 -8.13 -16.00 -14.21
N LEU A 49 -7.47 -15.22 -15.07
CA LEU A 49 -7.95 -14.97 -16.43
C LEU A 49 -8.04 -16.29 -17.23
N ARG A 50 -7.01 -17.13 -17.20
CA ARG A 50 -7.06 -18.45 -17.86
C ARG A 50 -8.15 -19.35 -17.30
N SER A 51 -8.46 -19.25 -16.00
CA SER A 51 -9.53 -20.02 -15.39
C SER A 51 -10.92 -19.54 -15.77
N LEU A 52 -11.10 -18.24 -16.04
CA LEU A 52 -12.38 -17.67 -16.46
C LEU A 52 -12.63 -17.87 -17.97
N PHE A 53 -11.57 -17.97 -18.77
CA PHE A 53 -11.65 -18.08 -20.23
C PHE A 53 -11.03 -19.40 -20.74
N ARG A 54 -11.26 -20.51 -20.03
CA ARG A 54 -10.63 -21.83 -20.29
C ARG A 54 -10.91 -22.38 -21.69
N ASP A 55 -12.07 -22.07 -22.24
CA ASP A 55 -12.52 -22.61 -23.53
C ASP A 55 -12.04 -21.77 -24.72
N THR A 56 -11.40 -20.63 -24.46
CA THR A 56 -10.87 -19.76 -25.50
C THR A 56 -9.46 -20.19 -25.91
N SER A 57 -9.25 -20.48 -27.21
CA SER A 57 -7.92 -20.83 -27.70
C SER A 57 -6.90 -19.72 -27.36
N ALA A 58 -5.63 -20.09 -27.14
CA ALA A 58 -4.58 -19.14 -26.78
C ALA A 58 -4.40 -17.99 -27.78
N ARG A 59 -4.70 -18.21 -29.08
CA ARG A 59 -4.63 -17.18 -30.12
C ARG A 59 -5.77 -16.17 -29.99
N HIS A 60 -6.99 -16.65 -29.80
CA HIS A 60 -8.17 -15.81 -29.55
C HIS A 60 -8.03 -15.04 -28.23
N PHE A 61 -7.45 -15.65 -27.19
CA PHE A 61 -7.19 -14.95 -25.92
C PHE A 61 -6.22 -13.78 -26.10
N LYS A 62 -5.13 -13.93 -26.86
CA LYS A 62 -4.21 -12.81 -27.15
C LYS A 62 -4.91 -11.67 -27.88
N LEU A 63 -5.73 -11.99 -28.87
CA LEU A 63 -6.50 -11.00 -29.63
C LEU A 63 -7.52 -10.28 -28.74
N ALA A 64 -8.27 -11.03 -27.95
CA ALA A 64 -9.24 -10.50 -26.99
C ALA A 64 -8.57 -9.64 -25.90
N PHE A 65 -7.38 -10.04 -25.43
CA PHE A 65 -6.61 -9.28 -24.44
C PHE A 65 -6.11 -7.94 -25.01
N SER A 66 -5.58 -7.94 -26.24
CA SER A 66 -5.19 -6.70 -26.93
C SER A 66 -6.38 -5.78 -27.11
N ARG A 67 -7.53 -6.34 -27.50
CA ARG A 67 -8.76 -5.56 -27.68
C ARG A 67 -9.31 -5.02 -26.35
N ALA A 68 -9.16 -5.77 -25.26
CA ALA A 68 -9.55 -5.34 -23.92
C ALA A 68 -8.68 -4.16 -23.45
N ASP A 69 -7.38 -4.19 -23.73
CA ASP A 69 -6.47 -3.09 -23.42
C ASP A 69 -6.86 -1.80 -24.16
N GLU A 70 -7.14 -1.90 -25.47
CA GLU A 70 -7.66 -0.77 -26.25
C GLU A 70 -8.96 -0.20 -25.69
N LEU A 71 -9.90 -1.06 -25.26
CA LEU A 71 -11.17 -0.62 -24.67
C LEU A 71 -10.95 0.10 -23.34
N LEU A 72 -10.05 -0.40 -22.51
CA LEU A 72 -9.69 0.22 -21.22
C LEU A 72 -9.02 1.57 -21.44
N GLN A 73 -8.12 1.67 -22.42
CA GLN A 73 -7.44 2.92 -22.72
C GLN A 73 -8.41 3.95 -23.31
N LEU A 74 -9.26 3.54 -24.26
CA LEU A 74 -10.19 4.42 -24.96
C LEU A 74 -11.30 4.96 -24.04
N HIS A 75 -11.87 4.12 -23.18
CA HIS A 75 -13.04 4.50 -22.36
C HIS A 75 -12.69 4.94 -20.94
N PHE A 76 -11.58 4.45 -20.38
CA PHE A 76 -11.25 4.65 -18.96
C PHE A 76 -9.86 5.26 -18.75
N GLY A 77 -9.05 5.43 -19.82
CA GLY A 77 -7.67 5.89 -19.69
C GLY A 77 -6.76 4.93 -18.93
N LEU A 78 -7.12 3.64 -18.86
CA LEU A 78 -6.37 2.60 -18.15
C LEU A 78 -5.60 1.72 -19.13
N THR A 79 -4.43 1.23 -18.73
CA THR A 79 -3.59 0.34 -19.56
C THR A 79 -3.23 -0.93 -18.79
N LEU A 80 -3.35 -2.08 -19.45
CA LEU A 80 -2.97 -3.39 -18.94
C LEU A 80 -1.45 -3.58 -19.08
N ALA A 81 -0.69 -3.08 -18.11
CA ALA A 81 0.74 -3.33 -18.06
C ALA A 81 1.06 -4.72 -17.46
N PRO A 82 2.05 -5.46 -18.02
CA PRO A 82 2.55 -6.67 -17.39
C PRO A 82 3.18 -6.32 -16.05
N TYR A 83 2.81 -7.06 -15.01
CA TYR A 83 3.44 -6.91 -13.71
C TYR A 83 4.88 -7.44 -13.78
N PRO A 84 5.91 -6.66 -13.39
CA PRO A 84 7.31 -7.08 -13.49
C PRO A 84 7.53 -8.33 -12.63
N ALA A 85 7.82 -9.46 -13.28
CA ALA A 85 7.92 -10.77 -12.61
C ALA A 85 9.22 -10.96 -11.81
N HIS A 86 10.21 -10.06 -11.92
CA HIS A 86 11.48 -10.16 -11.21
C HIS A 86 12.19 -8.80 -11.09
N GLU A 87 11.54 -7.83 -10.45
CA GLU A 87 12.31 -6.83 -9.69
C GLU A 87 11.99 -7.06 -8.22
N LYS A 88 13.04 -7.10 -7.41
CA LYS A 88 12.93 -7.19 -5.95
C LYS A 88 12.01 -6.07 -5.50
N SER A 89 10.80 -6.48 -5.11
CA SER A 89 9.71 -5.69 -4.53
C SER A 89 10.23 -4.56 -3.65
N LEU A 90 10.34 -3.37 -4.22
CA LEU A 90 10.34 -2.11 -3.46
C LEU A 90 8.95 -1.43 -3.50
N ASP A 91 8.05 -1.87 -4.38
CA ASP A 91 6.72 -1.25 -4.57
C ASP A 91 5.61 -2.25 -4.92
N ALA A 92 5.47 -3.32 -4.12
CA ALA A 92 4.25 -4.13 -4.08
C ALA A 92 3.62 -4.00 -2.69
N PRO A 93 2.32 -3.66 -2.55
CA PRO A 93 1.63 -3.84 -1.28
C PRO A 93 1.71 -5.33 -0.97
N ALA A 94 2.44 -5.65 0.10
CA ALA A 94 2.57 -7.00 0.60
C ALA A 94 1.18 -7.65 0.62
N GLN A 95 1.10 -8.93 0.23
CA GLN A 95 -0.02 -9.75 0.62
C GLN A 95 -0.06 -9.73 2.15
N THR A 96 -0.83 -8.81 2.70
CA THR A 96 -1.10 -8.76 4.12
C THR A 96 -1.87 -10.04 4.40
N LYS A 97 -1.20 -11.02 5.02
CA LYS A 97 -1.84 -11.71 6.13
C LYS A 97 -2.62 -10.63 6.90
N PRO A 98 -3.89 -10.86 7.29
CA PRO A 98 -4.57 -9.91 8.16
C PRO A 98 -3.58 -9.58 9.27
N LEU A 99 -3.09 -8.33 9.31
CA LEU A 99 -2.19 -7.89 10.36
C LEU A 99 -2.95 -8.25 11.64
N GLU A 100 -2.32 -9.04 12.52
CA GLU A 100 -2.93 -9.25 13.81
C GLU A 100 -3.28 -7.87 14.36
N GLN A 101 -4.48 -7.74 14.92
CA GLN A 101 -5.03 -6.43 15.25
C GLN A 101 -4.07 -5.58 16.10
N ASP A 102 -3.24 -6.26 16.90
CA ASP A 102 -2.17 -5.70 17.72
C ASP A 102 -1.01 -5.16 16.87
N ASP A 103 -0.60 -5.85 15.81
CA ASP A 103 0.42 -5.36 14.87
C ASP A 103 -0.07 -4.15 14.08
N ALA A 104 -1.34 -4.14 13.67
CA ALA A 104 -1.92 -2.99 12.98
C ALA A 104 -1.99 -1.75 13.89
N GLN A 105 -2.38 -1.92 15.16
CA GLN A 105 -2.41 -0.82 16.12
C GLN A 105 -1.01 -0.32 16.47
N LEU A 106 -0.04 -1.22 16.62
CA LEU A 106 1.36 -0.87 16.78
C LEU A 106 1.87 -0.05 15.60
N MET A 107 1.63 -0.50 14.37
CA MET A 107 2.09 0.21 13.17
C MET A 107 1.47 1.60 13.07
N GLY A 108 0.17 1.74 13.37
CA GLY A 108 -0.50 3.04 13.41
C GLY A 108 0.08 3.97 14.49
N PHE A 109 0.34 3.43 15.69
CA PHE A 109 0.97 4.18 16.77
C PHE A 109 2.41 4.58 16.44
N ALA A 110 3.21 3.65 15.90
CA ALA A 110 4.57 3.89 15.47
C ALA A 110 4.60 4.98 14.38
N ALA A 111 3.72 4.91 13.37
CA ALA A 111 3.61 5.95 12.34
C ALA A 111 3.31 7.33 12.94
N ALA A 112 2.39 7.41 13.93
CA ALA A 112 2.08 8.66 14.61
C ALA A 112 3.29 9.21 15.39
N VAL A 113 4.00 8.37 16.14
CA VAL A 113 5.21 8.76 16.88
C VAL A 113 6.32 9.21 15.94
N LEU A 114 6.58 8.46 14.87
CA LEU A 114 7.59 8.79 13.86
C LEU A 114 7.26 10.10 13.13
N SER A 115 5.98 10.38 12.91
CA SER A 115 5.50 11.66 12.36
C SER A 115 5.87 12.85 13.26
N LEU A 116 5.74 12.69 14.59
CA LEU A 116 6.13 13.73 15.54
C LEU A 116 7.63 13.99 15.52
N VAL A 117 8.44 12.94 15.47
CA VAL A 117 9.90 13.05 15.33
C VAL A 117 10.26 13.77 14.03
N LEU A 118 9.57 13.43 12.93
CA LEU A 118 9.78 14.04 11.62
C LEU A 118 9.47 15.55 11.63
N VAL A 119 8.32 15.94 12.17
CA VAL A 119 7.92 17.36 12.30
C VAL A 119 8.86 18.12 13.24
N SER A 120 9.48 17.43 14.20
CA SER A 120 10.49 17.98 15.11
C SER A 120 11.91 17.99 14.50
N ASN A 121 12.03 18.02 13.18
CA ASN A 121 13.32 18.03 12.47
C ASN A 121 14.20 16.79 12.76
N MET A 122 13.57 15.61 12.78
CA MET A 122 14.21 14.30 12.96
C MET A 122 14.90 14.09 14.32
N CYS A 123 14.69 14.99 15.27
CA CYS A 123 15.33 14.95 16.57
C CYS A 123 14.36 15.46 17.64
N VAL A 124 14.07 14.65 18.64
CA VAL A 124 13.18 15.05 19.75
C VAL A 124 13.73 14.56 21.06
N THR A 125 13.67 15.38 22.11
CA THR A 125 14.08 14.93 23.45
C THR A 125 13.08 13.94 24.02
N MET A 126 13.54 13.05 24.89
CA MET A 126 12.67 12.09 25.58
C MET A 126 11.47 12.78 26.26
N ASP A 127 11.69 13.89 26.97
CA ASP A 127 10.63 14.59 27.69
C ASP A 127 9.60 15.22 26.76
N GLN A 128 10.03 15.81 25.64
CA GLN A 128 9.10 16.31 24.61
C GLN A 128 8.28 15.18 24.00
N LEU A 129 8.92 14.06 23.70
CA LEU A 129 8.22 12.91 23.11
C LEU A 129 7.20 12.32 24.08
N VAL A 130 7.54 12.23 25.38
CA VAL A 130 6.61 11.82 26.44
C VAL A 130 5.38 12.74 26.46
N LEU A 131 5.56 14.06 26.39
CA LEU A 131 4.46 15.01 26.35
C LEU A 131 3.55 14.81 25.13
N TYR A 132 4.12 14.50 23.96
CA TYR A 132 3.33 14.22 22.76
C TYR A 132 2.61 12.87 22.84
N VAL A 133 3.30 11.81 23.26
CA VAL A 133 2.72 10.47 23.40
C VAL A 133 1.61 10.46 24.45
N ARG A 134 1.75 11.22 25.53
CA ARG A 134 0.70 11.40 26.53
C ARG A 134 -0.58 11.98 25.94
N LYS A 135 -0.46 12.92 24.98
CA LYS A 135 -1.61 13.48 24.26
C LYS A 135 -2.22 12.50 23.27
N LEU A 136 -1.39 11.65 22.65
CA LEU A 136 -1.85 10.61 21.73
C LEU A 136 -2.60 9.47 22.45
N GLY A 137 -2.22 9.16 23.69
CA GLY A 137 -2.77 8.04 24.46
C GLY A 137 -2.20 6.71 23.96
N PRO A 138 -1.09 6.21 24.55
CA PRO A 138 -0.46 4.98 24.09
C PRO A 138 -1.43 3.80 24.24
N PRO A 139 -1.53 2.92 23.23
CA PRO A 139 -2.47 1.81 23.30
C PRO A 139 -1.99 0.75 24.31
N ALA A 140 -2.95 0.13 24.99
CA ALA A 140 -2.72 -0.71 26.17
C ALA A 140 -1.74 -1.87 25.94
N HIS A 141 -1.71 -2.44 24.73
CA HIS A 141 -0.85 -3.57 24.37
C HIS A 141 0.63 -3.17 24.19
N ILE A 142 0.94 -1.89 23.95
CA ILE A 142 2.33 -1.41 23.79
C ILE A 142 2.92 -1.04 25.14
N ALA A 143 2.12 -0.44 26.00
CA ALA A 143 2.61 0.09 27.27
C ALA A 143 2.81 -0.97 28.37
N ASN A 144 2.54 -2.26 28.09
CA ASN A 144 2.46 -3.34 29.10
C ASN A 144 1.68 -2.89 30.36
N ALA A 145 0.75 -1.94 30.18
CA ALA A 145 0.10 -1.27 31.28
C ALA A 145 -1.08 -2.14 31.72
N PRO A 146 -1.24 -2.41 33.02
CA PRO A 146 -2.40 -3.16 33.48
C PRO A 146 -3.66 -2.45 33.00
N ALA A 147 -4.54 -3.18 32.30
CA ALA A 147 -5.81 -2.71 31.74
C ALA A 147 -6.84 -2.24 32.78
N SER A 148 -6.39 -1.98 34.01
CA SER A 148 -7.19 -1.53 35.14
C SER A 148 -7.55 -0.06 34.97
N ARG A 149 -8.74 0.15 34.40
CA ARG A 149 -9.73 1.18 34.71
C ARG A 149 -9.24 2.25 35.68
N LEU A 150 -8.94 3.46 35.21
CA LEU A 150 -8.74 4.60 36.11
C LEU A 150 -9.46 5.84 35.60
N SER A 151 -10.54 6.14 36.31
CA SER A 151 -10.91 7.51 36.66
C SER A 151 -9.67 8.28 37.13
N THR A 152 -9.33 9.33 36.40
CA THR A 152 -8.84 10.64 36.87
C THR A 152 -7.56 10.71 37.76
N THR A 153 -6.65 11.61 37.37
CA THR A 153 -5.61 12.30 38.19
C THR A 153 -4.33 11.58 38.64
N ASP A 154 -3.62 10.86 37.77
CA ASP A 154 -2.18 10.65 38.03
C ASP A 154 -1.35 10.91 36.77
N ASP A 155 -0.86 12.15 36.65
CA ASP A 155 0.01 12.57 35.55
C ASP A 155 1.32 11.77 35.55
N ALA A 156 1.81 11.34 36.71
CA ALA A 156 3.01 10.51 36.81
C ALA A 156 2.80 9.12 36.20
N GLN A 157 1.62 8.53 36.38
CA GLN A 157 1.29 7.23 35.78
C GLN A 157 1.16 7.34 34.25
N ARG A 158 0.62 8.45 33.74
CA ARG A 158 0.54 8.71 32.30
C ARG A 158 1.93 8.91 31.68
N ASP A 159 2.80 9.63 32.36
CA ASP A 159 4.18 9.84 31.92
C ASP A 159 4.97 8.52 31.93
N ALA A 160 4.80 7.68 32.96
CA ALA A 160 5.40 6.35 33.01
C ALA A 160 4.93 5.44 31.85
N CYS A 161 3.62 5.45 31.55
CA CYS A 161 3.03 4.70 30.43
C CYS A 161 3.56 5.18 29.08
N ALA A 162 3.68 6.50 28.88
CA ALA A 162 4.26 7.07 27.68
C ALA A 162 5.75 6.70 27.51
N ARG A 163 6.54 6.73 28.60
CA ARG A 163 7.94 6.30 28.59
C ARG A 163 8.07 4.82 28.23
N GLU A 164 7.25 3.94 28.80
CA GLU A 164 7.28 2.51 28.47
C GLU A 164 6.93 2.26 27.00
N ALA A 165 5.95 2.99 26.44
CA ALA A 165 5.61 2.89 25.03
C ALA A 165 6.77 3.33 24.11
N ILE A 166 7.47 4.41 24.47
CA ILE A 166 8.67 4.87 23.75
C ILE A 166 9.79 3.82 23.84
N ASN A 167 10.03 3.26 25.03
CA ASN A 167 11.02 2.20 25.23
C ASN A 167 10.66 0.91 24.46
N ALA A 168 9.38 0.60 24.32
CA ALA A 168 8.92 -0.51 23.49
C ALA A 168 9.25 -0.28 22.01
N LEU A 169 9.06 0.95 21.50
CA LEU A 169 9.44 1.31 20.13
C LEU A 169 10.96 1.28 19.92
N GLN A 170 11.75 1.70 20.90
CA GLN A 170 13.21 1.55 20.87
C GLN A 170 13.65 0.08 20.81
N ARG A 171 13.10 -0.78 21.68
CA ARG A 171 13.40 -2.22 21.70
C ARG A 171 13.07 -2.91 20.36
N ARG A 172 12.05 -2.42 19.65
CA ARG A 172 11.66 -2.89 18.32
C ARG A 172 12.45 -2.23 17.17
N GLY A 173 13.35 -1.29 17.46
CA GLY A 173 14.21 -0.64 16.47
C GLY A 173 13.55 0.51 15.69
N TYR A 174 12.36 0.96 16.09
CA TYR A 174 11.69 2.11 15.46
C TYR A 174 12.31 3.44 15.88
N LEU A 175 12.80 3.53 17.10
CA LEU A 175 13.48 4.70 17.63
C LEU A 175 14.92 4.36 17.99
N ASP A 176 15.80 5.34 17.84
CA ASP A 176 17.21 5.23 18.22
C ASP A 176 17.63 6.45 19.03
N VAL A 177 18.61 6.27 19.89
CA VAL A 177 19.14 7.32 20.77
C VAL A 177 20.35 7.96 20.09
N LEU A 178 20.25 9.24 19.76
CA LEU A 178 21.44 10.02 19.44
C LEU A 178 22.24 10.24 20.71
N ALA A 179 23.56 10.04 20.60
CA ALA A 179 24.47 10.24 21.72
C ALA A 179 24.24 11.61 22.39
N PRO A 180 24.28 11.69 23.73
CA PRO A 180 23.98 12.92 24.45
C PRO A 180 24.95 14.03 24.01
N ARG A 181 24.38 15.13 23.49
CA ARG A 181 25.16 16.24 22.91
C ARG A 181 25.83 17.11 23.98
N ALA A 182 25.33 17.12 25.21
CA ALA A 182 25.83 18.00 26.27
C ALA A 182 25.68 17.43 27.69
N ALA A 183 24.59 16.72 28.01
CA ALA A 183 24.31 16.15 29.33
C ALA A 183 23.63 14.77 29.20
N PRO A 184 23.81 13.84 30.18
CA PRO A 184 23.20 12.51 30.15
C PRO A 184 21.66 12.51 30.20
N GLU A 185 21.06 13.67 30.53
CA GLU A 185 19.63 13.90 30.63
C GLU A 185 19.01 14.47 29.34
N ASP A 186 19.83 14.90 28.37
CA ASP A 186 19.42 15.35 27.04
C ASP A 186 19.48 14.19 26.03
N VAL A 187 18.75 13.11 26.33
CA VAL A 187 18.61 11.98 25.42
C VAL A 187 17.75 12.39 24.23
N GLU A 188 18.40 12.60 23.09
CA GLU A 188 17.76 12.90 21.82
C GLU A 188 17.38 11.61 21.09
N LEU A 189 16.17 11.57 20.53
CA LEU A 189 15.59 10.43 19.84
C LEU A 189 15.42 10.73 18.35
N THR A 190 15.76 9.76 17.52
CA THR A 190 15.56 9.79 16.07
C THR A 190 14.96 8.48 15.57
N TRP A 191 14.73 8.39 14.26
CA TRP A 191 14.28 7.16 13.62
C TRP A 191 15.37 6.10 13.65
N GLY A 192 15.01 4.94 14.22
CA GLY A 192 15.85 3.76 14.21
C GLY A 192 15.87 3.03 12.87
N PRO A 193 16.69 1.97 12.76
CA PRO A 193 16.86 1.22 11.52
C PRO A 193 15.56 0.57 11.04
N GLN A 194 14.73 0.03 11.95
CA GLN A 194 13.48 -0.62 11.59
C GLN A 194 12.47 0.37 11.01
N ALA A 195 12.39 1.58 11.60
CA ALA A 195 11.52 2.64 11.07
C ALA A 195 11.86 3.01 9.63
N LYS A 196 13.14 3.02 9.26
CA LYS A 196 13.60 3.34 7.90
C LYS A 196 13.28 2.23 6.89
N VAL A 197 13.08 1.00 7.35
CA VAL A 197 12.67 -0.13 6.51
C VAL A 197 11.15 -0.13 6.33
N ASP A 198 10.41 0.06 7.42
CA ASP A 198 8.96 -0.08 7.42
C ASP A 198 8.24 1.18 6.89
N PHE A 199 8.85 2.35 7.05
CA PHE A 199 8.24 3.64 6.70
C PHE A 199 9.12 4.44 5.75
N ARG A 200 8.58 4.72 4.56
CA ARG A 200 9.20 5.71 3.67
C ARG A 200 8.83 7.11 4.13
N PRO A 201 9.76 8.08 4.06
CA PRO A 201 9.48 9.47 4.44
C PRO A 201 8.27 10.07 3.71
N ILE A 202 8.08 9.72 2.43
CA ILE A 202 6.93 10.18 1.63
C ILE A 202 5.60 9.63 2.15
N ASP A 203 5.57 8.41 2.67
CA ASP A 203 4.35 7.80 3.19
C ASP A 203 3.96 8.44 4.52
N ILE A 204 4.95 8.78 5.35
CA ILE A 204 4.72 9.55 6.58
C ILE A 204 4.27 10.99 6.24
N ALA A 205 4.84 11.64 5.23
CA ALA A 205 4.37 12.94 4.76
C ALA A 205 2.89 12.89 4.32
N ARG A 206 2.51 11.88 3.53
CA ARG A 206 1.11 11.65 3.15
C ARG A 206 0.22 11.39 4.37
N PHE A 207 0.70 10.62 5.33
CA PHE A 207 -0.02 10.35 6.58
C PHE A 207 -0.27 11.64 7.37
N ILE A 208 0.74 12.51 7.50
CA ILE A 208 0.61 13.81 8.17
C ILE A 208 -0.41 14.69 7.42
N ALA A 209 -0.30 14.77 6.09
CA ALA A 209 -1.23 15.54 5.27
C ALA A 209 -2.68 15.06 5.47
N ALA A 210 -2.90 13.74 5.42
CA ALA A 210 -4.21 13.12 5.63
C ALA A 210 -4.77 13.37 7.04
N THR A 211 -3.93 13.29 8.08
CA THR A 211 -4.36 13.47 9.48
C THR A 211 -4.57 14.95 9.85
N THR A 212 -3.89 15.88 9.19
CA THR A 212 -4.03 17.33 9.42
C THR A 212 -5.04 18.00 8.48
N GLY A 213 -5.55 17.28 7.47
CA GLY A 213 -6.43 17.83 6.44
C GLY A 213 -5.70 18.78 5.48
N GLN A 214 -4.38 18.72 5.40
CA GLN A 214 -3.58 19.49 4.45
C GLN A 214 -3.41 18.72 3.14
N GLU A 215 -3.27 19.44 2.03
CA GLU A 215 -2.92 18.82 0.75
C GLU A 215 -1.43 18.44 0.74
N CYS A 216 -1.11 17.23 0.27
CA CYS A 216 0.27 16.76 0.12
C CYS A 216 0.92 17.41 -1.12
N SER A 217 1.15 18.71 -1.05
CA SER A 217 1.76 19.50 -2.13
C SER A 217 3.27 19.21 -2.22
N PRO A 218 3.89 19.41 -3.40
CA PRO A 218 5.34 19.24 -3.56
C PRO A 218 6.15 20.17 -2.64
N GLU A 219 5.62 21.35 -2.29
CA GLU A 219 6.26 22.24 -1.31
C GLU A 219 6.24 21.66 0.10
N PHE A 220 5.13 21.03 0.49
CA PHE A 220 5.01 20.34 1.78
C PHE A 220 5.99 19.17 1.88
N VAL A 221 6.08 18.35 0.82
CA VAL A 221 7.05 17.25 0.72
C VAL A 221 8.48 17.79 0.75
N ALA A 222 8.78 18.88 0.04
CA ALA A 222 10.10 19.51 0.06
C ALA A 222 10.46 20.06 1.46
N LYS A 223 9.50 20.62 2.19
CA LYS A 223 9.69 21.08 3.57
C LYS A 223 10.03 19.91 4.50
N ILE A 224 9.37 18.77 4.33
CA ILE A 224 9.66 17.54 5.06
C ILE A 224 11.02 16.94 4.63
N GLY A 225 11.37 17.00 3.34
CA GLY A 225 12.64 16.49 2.83
C GLY A 225 13.84 17.26 3.36
N ARG A 226 13.72 18.58 3.51
CA ARG A 226 14.74 19.40 4.17
C ARG A 226 14.97 18.95 5.62
N ALA A 227 13.92 18.60 6.35
CA ALA A 227 14.02 18.08 7.72
C ALA A 227 14.69 16.70 7.79
N PHE A 228 14.57 15.88 6.74
CA PHE A 228 15.20 14.56 6.63
C PHE A 228 16.67 14.60 6.16
N GLY A 229 17.16 15.76 5.69
CA GLY A 229 18.49 15.91 5.13
C GLY A 229 18.70 15.20 3.78
N ARG A 230 17.62 14.79 3.10
CA ARG A 230 17.64 14.21 1.74
C ARG A 230 16.46 14.75 0.92
N ASN A 231 16.67 14.93 -0.38
CA ASN A 231 15.55 15.12 -1.31
C ASN A 231 14.69 13.83 -1.27
N ILE A 232 13.48 13.95 -0.74
CA ILE A 232 12.47 12.90 -0.80
C ILE A 232 11.85 12.98 -2.21
N GLU A 233 12.61 12.55 -3.21
CA GLU A 233 12.05 12.32 -4.55
C GLU A 233 11.35 10.96 -4.53
N GLY A 234 10.10 10.97 -5.00
CA GLY A 234 9.17 9.84 -4.95
C GLY A 234 9.44 8.78 -5.99
#